data_AF-A0A4Q7WUI3-F1
#
_entry.id   AF-A0A4Q7WUI3-F1
#
_cell.length_a   1.000
_cell.length_b   1.000
_cell.length_c   1.000
_cell.angle_alpha   90.00
_cell.angle_beta   90.00
_cell.angle_gamma   90.00
#
_symmetry.space_group_name_H-M   'P 1'
#
loop_
_entity.id
_entity.type
_entity.pdbx_description
1 polymer ?
#
loop_
_entity_poly.entity_id
_entity_poly.type
_entity_poly.pdbx_seq_one_letter_code
_entity_poly.pdbx_strand_id
1 'polypeptide(L)'
;MTTDLTPELAATIEEAFAKRDRANMGPTIAFFEKLLSEHPDNPYVLYEVGGSYDTAGQEEKAVGYYERALPGLTGETRRKCLLQYGSTLRNLDRFDESLAVFKDACAEYPESDSLRVFKALTLHAAGKHDKALATLLLVIADKVDSAEIKRYEAAIRGNADYLANLG
;
A
#
# COMPACT_ATOMS: atom_id res chain seq x y z
N MET A 1 3.49 -4.60 27.37
CA MET A 1 2.18 -4.86 26.72
C MET A 1 2.43 -5.72 25.50
N THR A 2 1.54 -6.67 25.20
CA THR A 2 1.72 -7.61 24.09
C THR A 2 1.44 -6.91 22.77
N THR A 3 2.36 -7.02 21.81
CA THR A 3 2.22 -6.51 20.44
C THR A 3 1.46 -7.45 19.53
N ASP A 4 0.99 -8.57 20.07
CA ASP A 4 0.27 -9.61 19.35
C ASP A 4 -1.14 -9.14 18.97
N LEU A 5 -1.61 -9.61 17.82
CA LEU A 5 -3.00 -9.47 17.40
C LEU A 5 -3.81 -10.62 18.00
N THR A 6 -4.46 -10.39 19.14
CA THR A 6 -5.39 -11.39 19.70
C THR A 6 -6.66 -11.47 18.84
N PRO A 7 -7.40 -12.59 18.86
CA PRO A 7 -8.68 -12.71 18.15
C PRO A 7 -9.68 -11.62 18.55
N GLU A 8 -9.72 -11.24 19.83
CA GLU A 8 -10.61 -10.20 20.34
C GLU A 8 -10.22 -8.82 19.80
N LEU A 9 -8.92 -8.51 19.75
CA LEU A 9 -8.43 -7.26 19.18
C LEU A 9 -8.69 -7.20 17.68
N ALA A 10 -8.48 -8.31 16.96
CA ALA A 10 -8.78 -8.42 15.53
C ALA A 10 -10.27 -8.17 15.25
N ALA A 11 -11.17 -8.82 15.99
CA ALA A 11 -12.61 -8.62 15.86
C ALA A 11 -13.02 -7.18 16.18
N THR A 12 -12.41 -6.57 17.20
CA THR A 12 -12.65 -5.16 17.57
C THR A 12 -12.25 -4.22 16.45
N ILE A 13 -11.08 -4.43 15.84
CA ILE A 13 -10.60 -3.66 14.68
C ILE A 13 -11.55 -3.82 13.49
N GLU A 14 -11.91 -5.06 13.17
CA GLU A 14 -12.78 -5.36 12.02
C GLU A 14 -14.16 -4.70 12.17
N GLU A 15 -14.77 -4.80 13.35
CA GLU A 15 -16.06 -4.17 13.63
C GLU A 15 -16.00 -2.64 13.50
N ALA A 16 -14.95 -2.02 14.04
CA ALA A 16 -14.76 -0.58 13.95
C ALA A 16 -14.53 -0.13 12.50
N PHE A 17 -13.71 -0.87 11.76
CA PHE A 17 -13.44 -0.60 10.35
C PHE A 17 -14.72 -0.73 9.51
N ALA A 18 -15.55 -1.74 9.76
CA ALA A 18 -16.82 -1.96 9.05
C ALA A 18 -17.83 -0.81 9.24
N LYS A 19 -17.78 -0.12 10.39
CA LYS A 19 -18.67 1.00 10.72
C LYS A 19 -18.17 2.36 10.25
N ARG A 20 -16.98 2.44 9.62
CA ARG A 20 -16.39 3.72 9.23
C ARG A 20 -17.27 4.46 8.22
N ASP A 21 -17.39 5.77 8.43
CA ASP A 21 -17.97 6.69 7.46
C ASP A 21 -16.85 7.45 6.77
N ARG A 22 -16.62 7.16 5.48
CA ARG A 22 -15.57 7.83 4.71
C ARG A 22 -15.85 9.32 4.48
N ALA A 23 -17.10 9.75 4.57
CA ALA A 23 -17.46 11.18 4.50
C ALA A 23 -17.23 11.89 5.85
N ASN A 24 -17.18 11.14 6.96
CA ASN A 24 -16.95 11.65 8.30
C ASN A 24 -16.08 10.69 9.13
N MET A 25 -14.77 10.77 8.93
CA MET A 25 -13.80 9.90 9.61
C MET A 25 -13.55 10.24 11.09
N GLY A 26 -14.09 11.36 11.60
CA GLY A 26 -13.86 11.83 12.97
C GLY A 26 -14.16 10.78 14.05
N PRO A 27 -15.34 10.13 14.05
CA PRO A 27 -15.65 9.05 14.99
C PRO A 27 -14.72 7.83 14.87
N THR A 28 -14.32 7.46 13.64
CA THR A 28 -13.40 6.33 13.41
C THR A 28 -12.01 6.63 13.95
N ILE A 29 -11.49 7.84 13.71
CA ILE A 29 -10.21 8.29 14.28
C ILE A 29 -10.27 8.26 15.81
N ALA A 30 -11.30 8.87 16.42
CA ALA A 30 -11.44 8.90 17.88
C ALA A 30 -11.51 7.49 18.49
N PHE A 31 -12.18 6.55 17.81
CA PHE A 31 -12.21 5.16 18.23
C PHE A 31 -10.82 4.52 18.21
N PHE A 32 -10.10 4.60 17.09
CA PHE A 32 -8.79 3.96 16.96
C PHE A 32 -7.72 4.63 17.83
N GLU A 33 -7.79 5.94 18.06
CA GLU A 33 -6.92 6.63 19.02
C GLU A 33 -7.16 6.15 20.45
N LYS A 34 -8.43 5.96 20.84
CA LYS A 34 -8.76 5.36 22.13
C LYS A 34 -8.22 3.93 22.21
N LEU A 35 -8.43 3.12 21.19
CA LEU A 35 -7.91 1.75 21.14
C LEU A 35 -6.37 1.73 21.24
N LEU A 36 -5.69 2.70 20.61
CA LEU A 36 -4.24 2.84 20.71
C LEU A 36 -3.79 3.21 22.13
N SER A 37 -4.57 4.00 22.87
CA SER A 37 -4.28 4.30 24.27
C SER A 37 -4.40 3.08 25.19
N GLU A 38 -5.28 2.13 24.85
CA GLU A 38 -5.47 0.86 25.56
C GLU A 38 -4.41 -0.18 25.15
N HIS A 39 -3.93 -0.11 23.90
CA HIS A 39 -2.88 -0.95 23.34
C HIS A 39 -1.69 -0.13 22.79
N PRO A 40 -0.91 0.56 23.66
CA PRO A 40 0.23 1.36 23.22
C PRO A 40 1.21 0.55 22.37
N ASP A 41 1.61 1.14 21.25
CA ASP A 41 2.57 0.59 20.29
C ASP A 41 2.18 -0.76 19.66
N ASN A 42 0.91 -1.18 19.78
CA ASN A 42 0.45 -2.34 19.02
C ASN A 42 0.46 -2.02 17.51
N PRO A 43 1.20 -2.78 16.69
CA PRO A 43 1.43 -2.44 15.28
C PRO A 43 0.14 -2.48 14.44
N TYR A 44 -0.81 -3.36 14.79
CA TYR A 44 -2.09 -3.46 14.09
C TYR A 44 -2.98 -2.25 14.37
N VAL A 45 -3.01 -1.80 15.63
CA VAL A 45 -3.77 -0.59 15.99
C VAL A 45 -3.12 0.67 15.41
N LEU A 46 -1.79 0.78 15.45
CA LEU A 46 -1.06 1.87 14.80
C LEU A 46 -1.39 1.97 13.29
N TYR A 47 -1.45 0.83 12.60
CA TYR A 47 -1.83 0.79 11.18
C TYR A 47 -3.25 1.31 10.94
N GLU A 48 -4.22 0.95 11.79
CA GLU A 48 -5.60 1.44 11.65
C GLU A 48 -5.74 2.93 11.98
N VAL A 49 -4.97 3.45 12.95
CA VAL A 49 -4.91 4.91 13.19
C VAL A 49 -4.33 5.62 11.98
N GLY A 50 -3.22 5.11 11.40
CA GLY A 50 -2.63 5.64 10.18
C GLY A 50 -3.61 5.65 9.01
N GLY A 51 -4.27 4.53 8.73
CA GLY A 51 -5.28 4.41 7.68
C GLY A 51 -6.50 5.30 7.89
N SER A 52 -6.85 5.58 9.14
CA SER A 52 -7.96 6.48 9.46
C SER A 52 -7.61 7.94 9.17
N TYR A 53 -6.39 8.36 9.50
CA TYR A 53 -5.89 9.70 9.16
C TYR A 53 -5.70 9.87 7.65
N ASP A 54 -5.15 8.86 6.96
CA ASP A 54 -4.97 8.86 5.51
C ASP A 54 -6.31 9.00 4.78
N THR A 55 -7.32 8.21 5.18
CA THR A 55 -8.69 8.31 4.62
C THR A 55 -9.32 9.68 4.86
N ALA A 56 -8.92 10.39 5.92
CA ALA A 56 -9.39 11.73 6.25
C ALA A 56 -8.61 12.86 5.54
N GLY A 57 -7.65 12.53 4.66
CA GLY A 57 -6.81 13.52 3.98
C GLY A 57 -5.81 14.21 4.93
N GLN A 58 -5.37 13.51 5.97
CA GLN A 58 -4.31 13.95 6.88
C GLN A 58 -3.08 13.05 6.68
N GLU A 59 -2.58 13.02 5.44
CA GLU A 59 -1.52 12.11 5.00
C GLU A 59 -0.22 12.26 5.82
N GLU A 60 0.19 13.48 6.21
CA GLU A 60 1.40 13.68 7.00
C GLU A 60 1.33 13.02 8.38
N LYS A 61 0.14 12.98 9.00
CA LYS A 61 -0.03 12.25 10.27
C LYS A 61 0.03 10.74 10.04
N ALA A 62 -0.58 10.26 8.97
CA ALA A 62 -0.64 8.84 8.65
C ALA A 62 0.76 8.23 8.49
N VAL A 63 1.70 8.95 7.85
CA VAL A 63 3.10 8.52 7.66
C VAL A 63 3.74 8.05 8.96
N GLY A 64 3.69 8.86 10.02
CA GLY A 64 4.34 8.52 11.29
C GLY A 64 3.74 7.27 11.96
N TYR A 65 2.44 7.02 11.76
CA TYR A 65 1.80 5.80 12.25
C TYR A 65 2.20 4.56 11.44
N TYR A 66 2.27 4.66 10.11
CA TYR A 66 2.74 3.55 9.29
C TYR A 66 4.19 3.17 9.59
N GLU A 67 5.09 4.16 9.74
CA GLU A 67 6.50 3.94 10.10
C GLU A 67 6.65 3.19 11.43
N ARG A 68 5.81 3.52 12.41
CA ARG A 68 5.79 2.83 13.72
C ARG A 68 5.14 1.45 13.65
N ALA A 69 4.14 1.27 12.80
CA ALA A 69 3.42 0.00 12.66
C ALA A 69 4.27 -1.07 11.96
N LEU A 70 4.92 -0.71 10.85
CA LEU A 70 5.57 -1.64 9.93
C LEU A 70 6.51 -2.65 10.60
N PRO A 71 7.40 -2.29 11.54
CA PRO A 71 8.33 -3.24 12.16
C PRO A 71 7.65 -4.42 12.88
N GLY A 72 6.41 -4.25 13.35
CA GLY A 72 5.67 -5.30 14.08
C GLY A 72 4.56 -5.98 13.28
N LEU A 73 4.23 -5.48 12.08
CA LEU A 73 3.24 -6.12 11.21
C LEU A 73 3.85 -7.33 10.49
N THR A 74 3.03 -8.32 10.18
CA THR A 74 3.41 -9.47 9.34
C THR A 74 2.30 -9.82 8.33
N GLY A 75 2.60 -10.74 7.41
CA GLY A 75 1.62 -11.33 6.50
C GLY A 75 0.86 -10.33 5.64
N GLU A 76 -0.44 -10.54 5.45
CA GLU A 76 -1.28 -9.71 4.58
C GLU A 76 -1.42 -8.28 5.10
N THR A 77 -1.50 -8.07 6.42
CA THR A 77 -1.63 -6.73 7.01
C THR A 77 -0.40 -5.89 6.75
N ARG A 78 0.81 -6.45 6.88
CA ARG A 78 2.05 -5.76 6.52
C ARG A 78 2.07 -5.36 5.04
N ARG A 79 1.70 -6.26 4.14
CA ARG A 79 1.58 -5.95 2.69
C ARG A 79 0.61 -4.79 2.43
N LYS A 80 -0.56 -4.79 3.08
CA LYS A 80 -1.56 -3.71 2.99
C LYS A 80 -1.01 -2.38 3.52
N CYS A 81 -0.30 -2.43 4.65
CA CYS A 81 0.35 -1.26 5.23
C CYS A 81 1.43 -0.67 4.30
N LEU A 82 2.29 -1.49 3.70
CA LEU A 82 3.28 -1.04 2.72
C LEU A 82 2.63 -0.39 1.49
N LEU A 83 1.53 -0.97 0.99
CA LEU A 83 0.79 -0.40 -0.13
C LEU A 83 0.22 0.98 0.21
N GLN A 84 -0.42 1.11 1.38
CA GLN A 84 -0.99 2.39 1.82
C GLN A 84 0.11 3.41 2.06
N TYR A 85 1.14 3.05 2.83
CA TYR A 85 2.27 3.95 3.11
C TYR A 85 2.94 4.47 1.84
N GLY A 86 3.25 3.57 0.89
CA GLY A 86 3.80 3.98 -0.41
C GLY A 86 2.86 4.92 -1.17
N SER A 87 1.54 4.69 -1.10
CA SER A 87 0.55 5.55 -1.75
C SER A 87 0.43 6.92 -1.08
N THR A 88 0.44 6.98 0.25
CA THR A 88 0.44 8.21 1.05
C THR A 88 1.68 9.04 0.73
N LEU A 89 2.87 8.44 0.69
CA LEU A 89 4.11 9.12 0.30
C LEU A 89 4.01 9.71 -1.12
N ARG A 90 3.41 8.98 -2.07
CA ARG A 90 3.18 9.49 -3.43
C ARG A 90 2.22 10.68 -3.42
N ASN A 91 1.14 10.63 -2.65
CA ASN A 91 0.16 11.74 -2.57
C ASN A 91 0.78 13.00 -1.94
N LEU A 92 1.80 12.83 -1.11
CA LEU A 92 2.62 13.90 -0.53
C LEU A 92 3.78 14.37 -1.44
N ASP A 93 3.81 13.96 -2.71
CA ASP A 93 4.89 14.22 -3.67
C ASP A 93 6.29 13.70 -3.24
N ARG A 94 6.35 12.81 -2.23
CA ARG A 94 7.58 12.15 -1.75
C ARG A 94 7.91 10.92 -2.59
N PHE A 95 8.11 11.14 -3.89
CA PHE A 95 8.15 10.08 -4.89
C PHE A 95 9.30 9.08 -4.70
N ASP A 96 10.51 9.54 -4.38
CA ASP A 96 11.66 8.63 -4.24
C ASP A 96 11.51 7.69 -3.03
N GLU A 97 10.94 8.20 -1.93
CA GLU A 97 10.63 7.40 -0.75
C GLU A 97 9.51 6.39 -1.05
N SER A 98 8.45 6.83 -1.73
CA SER A 98 7.37 5.94 -2.18
C SER A 98 7.91 4.81 -3.08
N LEU A 99 8.79 5.12 -4.03
CA LEU A 99 9.42 4.13 -4.90
C LEU A 99 10.34 3.17 -4.15
N ALA A 100 11.03 3.64 -3.10
CA ALA A 100 11.82 2.77 -2.22
C ALA A 100 10.92 1.79 -1.46
N VAL A 101 9.82 2.27 -0.86
CA VAL A 101 8.82 1.43 -0.19
C VAL A 101 8.24 0.39 -1.15
N PHE A 102 7.83 0.78 -2.36
CA PHE A 102 7.29 -0.17 -3.33
C PHE A 102 8.33 -1.15 -3.87
N LYS A 103 9.60 -0.75 -3.99
CA LYS A 103 10.68 -1.66 -4.37
C LYS A 103 10.84 -2.76 -3.32
N ASP A 104 10.93 -2.39 -2.05
CA ASP A 104 11.10 -3.34 -0.95
C ASP A 104 9.85 -4.21 -0.77
N ALA A 105 8.66 -3.61 -0.87
CA ALA A 105 7.38 -4.33 -0.78
C ALA A 105 7.20 -5.35 -1.91
N CYS A 106 7.57 -5.02 -3.15
CA CYS A 106 7.53 -5.98 -4.26
C CYS A 106 8.56 -7.10 -4.11
N ALA A 107 9.70 -6.86 -3.45
CA ALA A 107 10.67 -7.90 -3.14
C ALA A 107 10.17 -8.83 -2.03
N GLU A 108 9.47 -8.28 -1.02
CA GLU A 108 8.88 -9.04 0.08
C GLU A 108 7.62 -9.82 -0.35
N TYR A 109 6.81 -9.25 -1.25
CA TYR A 109 5.56 -9.83 -1.74
C TYR A 109 5.52 -9.90 -3.27
N PRO A 110 6.35 -10.74 -3.91
CA PRO A 110 6.45 -10.82 -5.38
C PRO A 110 5.14 -11.20 -6.06
N GLU A 111 4.25 -11.90 -5.36
CA GLU A 111 2.94 -12.34 -5.86
C GLU A 111 1.91 -11.20 -5.95
N SER A 112 2.18 -10.06 -5.31
CA SER A 112 1.20 -8.98 -5.10
C SER A 112 1.14 -8.00 -6.27
N ASP A 113 0.26 -8.26 -7.22
CA ASP A 113 0.01 -7.40 -8.39
C ASP A 113 -0.34 -5.97 -8.03
N SER A 114 -1.08 -5.77 -6.94
CA SER A 114 -1.45 -4.43 -6.48
C SER A 114 -0.23 -3.58 -6.13
N LEU A 115 0.85 -4.17 -5.58
CA LEU A 115 2.07 -3.42 -5.29
C LEU A 115 2.77 -2.99 -6.59
N ARG A 116 2.77 -3.85 -7.62
CA ARG A 116 3.31 -3.51 -8.95
C ARG A 116 2.52 -2.40 -9.62
N VAL A 117 1.19 -2.46 -9.58
CA VAL A 117 0.32 -1.43 -10.13
C VAL A 117 0.50 -0.09 -9.41
N PHE A 118 0.53 -0.07 -8.08
CA PHE A 118 0.70 1.17 -7.32
C PHE A 118 2.12 1.75 -7.43
N LYS A 119 3.14 0.91 -7.60
CA LYS A 119 4.48 1.35 -8.03
C LYS A 119 4.43 2.07 -9.38
N ALA A 120 3.70 1.54 -10.36
CA ALA A 120 3.55 2.18 -11.67
C ALA A 120 2.85 3.54 -11.57
N LEU A 121 1.81 3.67 -10.73
CA LEU A 121 1.18 4.96 -10.46
C LEU A 121 2.15 5.96 -9.83
N THR A 122 3.05 5.50 -8.96
CA THR A 122 4.11 6.34 -8.38
C THR A 122 5.13 6.77 -9.41
N LEU A 123 5.58 5.86 -10.29
CA LEU A 123 6.46 6.19 -11.41
C LEU A 123 5.82 7.24 -12.31
N HIS A 124 4.52 7.12 -12.60
CA HIS A 124 3.79 8.09 -13.39
C HIS A 124 3.73 9.46 -12.70
N ALA A 125 3.38 9.52 -11.42
CA ALA A 125 3.34 10.76 -10.65
C ALA A 125 4.72 11.45 -10.59
N ALA A 126 5.80 10.66 -10.55
CA ALA A 126 7.18 11.14 -10.61
C ALA A 126 7.66 11.53 -12.02
N GLY A 127 6.79 11.55 -13.04
CA GLY A 127 7.14 11.86 -14.43
C GLY A 127 7.89 10.75 -15.19
N LYS A 128 8.08 9.58 -14.57
CA LYS A 128 8.77 8.41 -15.16
C LYS A 128 7.78 7.57 -15.98
N HIS A 129 7.13 8.18 -16.97
CA HIS A 129 6.01 7.61 -17.72
C HIS A 129 6.36 6.30 -18.45
N ASP A 130 7.52 6.21 -19.08
CA ASP A 130 7.96 5.01 -19.79
C ASP A 130 8.10 3.81 -18.84
N LYS A 131 8.72 4.04 -17.68
CA LYS A 131 8.89 3.01 -16.64
C LYS A 131 7.55 2.62 -16.00
N ALA A 132 6.61 3.56 -15.88
CA ALA A 132 5.25 3.27 -15.43
C ALA A 132 4.54 2.34 -16.42
N LEU A 133 4.57 2.66 -17.72
CA LEU A 133 3.96 1.84 -18.77
C LEU A 133 4.63 0.46 -18.85
N ALA A 134 5.96 0.39 -18.83
CA ALA A 134 6.71 -0.86 -18.77
C ALA A 134 6.23 -1.75 -17.61
N THR A 135 6.08 -1.18 -16.42
CA THR A 135 5.63 -1.91 -15.24
C THR A 135 4.22 -2.48 -15.43
N LEU A 136 3.28 -1.72 -16.02
CA LEU A 136 1.92 -2.19 -16.28
C LEU A 136 1.86 -3.23 -17.40
N LEU A 137 2.68 -3.11 -18.45
CA LEU A 137 2.77 -4.12 -19.52
C LEU A 137 3.21 -5.48 -18.96
N LEU A 138 4.14 -5.51 -17.99
CA LEU A 138 4.53 -6.75 -17.32
C LEU A 138 3.39 -7.33 -16.48
N VAL A 139 2.62 -6.51 -15.76
CA VAL A 139 1.43 -6.99 -15.04
C VAL A 139 0.40 -7.57 -16.01
N ILE A 140 0.17 -6.92 -17.15
CA ILE A 140 -0.75 -7.41 -18.19
C ILE A 140 -0.28 -8.76 -18.74
N ALA A 141 0.99 -8.87 -19.12
CA ALA A 141 1.58 -10.11 -19.63
C ALA A 141 1.48 -11.27 -18.62
N ASP A 142 1.61 -10.98 -17.32
CA ASP A 142 1.57 -12.01 -16.28
C ASP A 142 0.16 -12.42 -15.86
N LYS A 143 -0.84 -11.52 -15.95
CA LYS A 143 -2.13 -11.69 -15.26
C LYS A 143 -3.36 -11.68 -16.15
N VAL A 144 -3.27 -11.15 -17.36
CA VAL A 144 -4.42 -11.17 -18.28
C VAL A 144 -4.45 -12.51 -19.01
N ASP A 145 -5.30 -13.41 -18.50
CA ASP A 145 -5.55 -14.72 -19.13
C ASP A 145 -6.52 -14.59 -20.30
N SER A 146 -6.01 -14.16 -21.46
CA SER A 146 -6.76 -14.17 -22.72
C SER A 146 -5.91 -14.70 -23.88
N ALA A 147 -6.52 -15.45 -24.79
CA ALA A 147 -5.84 -15.98 -25.97
C ALA A 147 -5.23 -14.86 -26.84
N GLU A 148 -5.91 -13.71 -26.90
CA GLU A 148 -5.44 -12.54 -27.64
C GLU A 148 -4.17 -11.93 -27.00
N ILE A 149 -4.12 -11.76 -25.67
CA ILE A 149 -2.90 -11.27 -25.00
C ILE A 149 -1.77 -12.28 -25.10
N LYS A 150 -2.04 -13.57 -24.89
CA LYS A 150 -1.03 -14.64 -24.99
C LYS A 150 -0.38 -14.70 -26.37
N ARG A 151 -1.15 -14.46 -27.45
CA ARG A 151 -0.59 -14.38 -28.83
C ARG A 151 0.49 -13.30 -28.96
N TYR A 152 0.38 -12.20 -28.21
CA TYR A 152 1.29 -11.06 -28.29
C TYR A 152 2.20 -10.90 -27.06
N GLU A 153 2.26 -11.88 -26.15
CA GLU A 153 2.99 -11.77 -24.89
C GLU A 153 4.48 -11.40 -25.09
N ALA A 154 5.15 -12.06 -26.03
CA ALA A 154 6.56 -11.77 -26.34
C ALA A 154 6.76 -10.31 -26.81
N ALA A 155 5.84 -9.79 -27.62
CA ALA A 155 5.89 -8.40 -28.07
C ALA A 155 5.60 -7.42 -26.92
N ILE A 156 4.64 -7.74 -26.04
CA ILE A 156 4.32 -6.94 -24.84
C ILE A 156 5.55 -6.85 -23.93
N ARG A 157 6.18 -7.99 -23.63
CA ARG A 157 7.40 -8.04 -22.81
C ARG A 157 8.58 -7.31 -23.45
N GLY A 158 8.76 -7.44 -24.77
CA GLY A 158 9.81 -6.72 -25.50
C GLY A 158 9.63 -5.20 -25.45
N ASN A 159 8.39 -4.71 -25.58
CA ASN A 159 8.11 -3.28 -25.42
C ASN A 159 8.31 -2.82 -23.96
N ALA A 160 7.94 -3.63 -22.98
CA ALA A 160 8.19 -3.32 -21.58
C ALA A 160 9.69 -3.18 -21.28
N ASP A 161 10.51 -4.10 -21.79
CA ASP A 161 11.97 -4.05 -21.63
C ASP A 161 12.57 -2.81 -22.30
N TYR A 162 12.16 -2.50 -23.54
CA TYR A 162 12.58 -1.29 -24.23
C TYR A 162 12.26 -0.02 -23.42
N LEU A 163 11.01 0.12 -22.97
CA LEU A 163 10.54 1.28 -22.19
C LEU A 163 11.25 1.41 -20.83
N ALA A 164 11.56 0.28 -20.17
CA ALA A 164 12.25 0.29 -18.89
C ALA A 164 13.68 0.85 -18.98
N ASN A 165 14.30 0.75 -20.16
CA ASN A 165 15.67 1.16 -20.45
C ASN A 165 15.78 2.49 -21.23
N LEU A 166 14.66 3.20 -21.45
CA LEU A 166 14.70 4.58 -21.92
C LEU A 166 15.27 5.49 -20.82
N GLY A 167 16.19 6.37 -21.22
CA GLY A 167 16.99 7.24 -20.35
C GLY A 167 16.16 8.18 -19.50
#